data_AF-A0A8T4WUA0-F1
#
_entry.id   AF-A0A8T4WUA0-F1
#
_cell.length_a   1.000
_cell.length_b   1.000
_cell.length_c   1.000
_cell.angle_alpha   90.00
_cell.angle_beta   90.00
_cell.angle_gamma   90.00
#
_symmetry.space_group_name_H-M   'P 1'
#
loop_
_entity.id
_entity.type
_entity.pdbx_description
1 polymer ?
#
loop_
_entity_poly.entity_id
_entity_poly.type
_entity_poly.pdbx_seq_one_letter_code
_entity_poly.pdbx_strand_id
1 'polypeptide(L)'
;EEYLMTDYLEKGHMELTGEVLRGDASTCTSSEIDVLTDLGAPRIPEVLSEYGINPDETARLLLGEHEKSYLGQIIHSDIDIDQMDYLLRDAHFTGVALGRVDTDRLMRTLTVSEDNLVIERKGIEAAEGLLTARALMFSSVYFHHTTRIAELMLANAVDYALSEDTVITKQNFCRMSDEELSEKLYSVNGYPREMITRIRYRQLFKTAYREERRELGPKEKETIIENYGEWHSIREKQEEIAEKAGVPKGMVILDVPIVDLLISEPRIEKVGIPVKTEDGLSSLSDMSTLAPALRERQTPRYLVRVTSPPKYLSEVKKATSEVLEQSFAP
;
A
#
# COMPACT_ATOMS: atom_id res chain seq x y z
N GLU A 1 -4.34 -3.59 3.54
CA GLU A 1 -4.09 -3.56 5.01
C GLU A 1 -4.08 -2.14 5.52
N GLU A 2 -3.21 -1.28 4.98
CA GLU A 2 -3.12 0.15 5.33
C GLU A 2 -4.46 0.89 5.31
N TYR A 3 -5.26 0.66 4.26
CA TYR A 3 -6.57 1.27 4.14
C TYR A 3 -7.55 0.86 5.26
N LEU A 4 -7.49 -0.40 5.70
CA LEU A 4 -8.28 -0.87 6.86
C LEU A 4 -7.72 -0.29 8.16
N MET A 5 -6.39 -0.19 8.30
CA MET A 5 -5.78 0.40 9.50
C MET A 5 -6.17 1.87 9.65
N THR A 6 -6.10 2.66 8.57
CA THR A 6 -6.51 4.08 8.59
C THR A 6 -7.98 4.23 8.97
N ASP A 7 -8.88 3.41 8.41
CA ASP A 7 -10.31 3.48 8.71
C ASP A 7 -10.65 3.03 10.14
N TYR A 8 -9.98 1.99 10.65
CA TYR A 8 -10.31 1.38 11.95
C TYR A 8 -9.56 1.96 13.14
N LEU A 9 -8.33 2.43 12.94
CA LEU A 9 -7.44 2.95 13.99
C LEU A 9 -7.16 4.44 13.87
N GLU A 10 -7.64 5.11 12.81
CA GLU A 10 -7.30 6.50 12.48
C GLU A 10 -5.79 6.71 12.35
N LYS A 11 -5.03 5.63 12.10
CA LYS A 11 -3.57 5.63 12.05
C LYS A 11 -3.01 4.71 10.98
N GLY A 12 -1.91 5.16 10.37
CA GLY A 12 -1.11 4.35 9.45
C GLY A 12 -0.11 3.43 10.16
N HIS A 13 0.46 2.48 9.43
CA HIS A 13 1.48 1.56 9.97
C HIS A 13 2.76 2.29 10.42
N MET A 14 3.12 3.39 9.76
CA MET A 14 4.27 4.23 10.11
C MET A 14 4.09 4.92 11.46
N GLU A 15 2.89 5.44 11.74
CA GLU A 15 2.57 6.06 13.03
C GLU A 15 2.60 5.03 14.16
N LEU A 16 2.03 3.84 13.94
CA LEU A 16 2.10 2.72 14.89
C LEU A 16 3.55 2.31 15.16
N THR A 17 4.39 2.28 14.14
CA THR A 17 5.83 1.99 14.29
C THR A 17 6.52 3.07 15.13
N GLY A 18 6.19 4.34 14.91
CA GLY A 18 6.67 5.45 15.74
C GLY A 18 6.28 5.30 17.22
N GLU A 19 5.06 4.86 17.51
CA GLU A 19 4.61 4.57 18.88
C GLU A 19 5.36 3.39 19.50
N VAL A 20 5.64 2.34 18.73
CA VAL A 20 6.46 1.20 19.20
C VAL A 20 7.89 1.66 19.52
N LEU A 21 8.48 2.52 18.70
CA LEU A 21 9.80 3.10 18.93
C LEU A 21 9.84 3.94 20.21
N ARG A 22 8.81 4.76 20.48
CA ARG A 22 8.68 5.54 21.71
C ARG A 22 8.34 4.69 22.94
N GLY A 23 7.81 3.49 22.74
CA GLY A 23 7.33 2.60 23.80
C GLY A 23 5.86 2.80 24.18
N ASP A 24 5.15 3.69 23.49
CA ASP A 24 3.73 4.01 23.66
C ASP A 24 2.82 2.85 23.20
N ALA A 25 3.29 2.08 22.22
CA ALA A 25 2.62 0.89 21.71
C ALA A 25 3.53 -0.36 21.79
N SER A 26 2.93 -1.52 21.54
CA SER A 26 3.63 -2.80 21.46
C SER A 26 2.91 -3.73 20.51
N THR A 27 3.65 -4.58 19.82
CA THR A 27 3.12 -5.73 19.08
C THR A 27 2.86 -6.93 20.01
N CYS A 28 3.58 -7.00 21.15
CA CYS A 28 3.49 -8.06 22.16
C CYS A 28 2.34 -7.82 23.14
N THR A 29 1.58 -8.87 23.47
CA THR A 29 0.42 -8.84 24.40
C THR A 29 0.88 -8.51 25.81
N SER A 30 -0.04 -8.08 26.68
CA SER A 30 0.31 -7.84 28.09
C SER A 30 0.97 -9.08 28.71
N SER A 31 0.45 -10.27 28.42
CA SER A 31 1.05 -11.53 28.87
C SER A 31 2.44 -11.81 28.30
N GLU A 32 2.69 -11.46 27.03
CA GLU A 32 4.03 -11.61 26.45
C GLU A 32 5.00 -10.58 27.02
N ILE A 33 4.54 -9.36 27.29
CA ILE A 33 5.37 -8.32 27.93
C ILE A 33 5.79 -8.79 29.34
N ASP A 34 4.90 -9.38 30.12
CA ASP A 34 5.24 -9.94 31.43
C ASP A 34 6.32 -11.01 31.32
N VAL A 35 6.16 -11.96 30.38
CA VAL A 35 7.14 -13.02 30.12
C VAL A 35 8.48 -12.45 29.67
N LEU A 36 8.48 -11.48 28.74
CA LEU A 36 9.70 -10.85 28.25
C LEU A 36 10.41 -10.07 29.36
N THR A 37 9.66 -9.42 30.24
CA THR A 37 10.19 -8.72 31.42
C THR A 37 10.85 -9.72 32.38
N ASP A 38 10.21 -10.85 32.67
CA ASP A 38 10.77 -11.92 33.51
C ASP A 38 12.04 -12.54 32.91
N LEU A 39 12.12 -12.60 31.57
CA LEU A 39 13.31 -13.05 30.84
C LEU A 39 14.42 -11.98 30.74
N GLY A 40 14.16 -10.75 31.19
CA GLY A 40 15.08 -9.62 31.07
C GLY A 40 15.31 -9.17 29.63
N ALA A 41 14.35 -9.41 28.73
CA ALA A 41 14.41 -8.96 27.35
C ALA A 41 14.05 -7.47 27.25
N PRO A 42 14.95 -6.61 26.75
CA PRO A 42 14.69 -5.17 26.69
C PRO A 42 13.69 -4.83 25.58
N ARG A 43 12.92 -3.76 25.78
CA ARG A 43 12.08 -3.16 24.74
C ARG A 43 12.93 -2.33 23.78
N ILE A 44 12.42 -2.10 22.57
CA ILE A 44 13.09 -1.28 21.56
C ILE A 44 13.56 0.10 22.08
N PRO A 45 12.74 0.93 22.75
CA PRO A 45 13.22 2.21 23.30
C PRO A 45 14.37 2.07 24.30
N GLU A 46 14.42 0.96 25.05
CA GLU A 46 15.47 0.68 26.03
C GLU A 46 16.78 0.34 25.31
N VAL A 47 16.71 -0.52 24.29
CA VAL A 47 17.86 -0.85 23.43
C VAL A 47 18.38 0.42 22.74
N LEU A 48 17.51 1.24 22.13
CA LEU A 48 17.94 2.50 21.50
C LEU A 48 18.66 3.41 22.50
N SER A 49 18.08 3.59 23.69
CA SER A 49 18.66 4.42 24.74
C SER A 49 20.00 3.89 25.25
N GLU A 50 20.17 2.56 25.34
CA GLU A 50 21.43 1.90 25.71
C GLU A 50 22.58 2.28 24.74
N TYR A 51 22.28 2.38 23.45
CA TYR A 51 23.24 2.81 22.43
C TYR A 51 23.34 4.34 22.28
N GLY A 52 22.68 5.11 23.15
CA GLY A 52 22.67 6.57 23.10
C GLY A 52 21.85 7.15 21.95
N ILE A 53 20.91 6.39 21.39
CA ILE A 53 20.00 6.81 20.32
C ILE A 53 18.68 7.26 20.95
N ASN A 54 18.21 8.45 20.60
CA ASN A 54 16.94 8.96 21.10
C ASN A 54 15.75 8.29 20.38
N PRO A 55 14.86 7.58 21.10
CA PRO A 55 13.73 6.90 20.47
C PRO A 55 12.72 7.86 19.82
N ASP A 56 12.49 9.05 20.40
CA ASP A 56 11.58 10.04 19.82
C ASP A 56 12.15 10.67 18.53
N GLU A 57 13.43 10.98 18.52
CA GLU A 57 14.12 11.46 17.32
C GLU A 57 14.06 10.40 16.20
N THR A 58 14.24 9.12 16.55
CA THR A 58 14.14 7.99 15.61
C THR A 58 12.72 7.85 15.06
N ALA A 59 11.70 7.95 15.93
CA ALA A 59 10.30 7.89 15.52
C ALA A 59 9.92 9.05 14.60
N ARG A 60 10.37 10.28 14.89
CA ARG A 60 10.17 11.44 14.01
C ARG A 60 10.87 11.26 12.66
N LEU A 61 12.12 10.76 12.67
CA LEU A 61 12.87 10.49 11.45
C LEU A 61 12.14 9.49 10.54
N LEU A 62 11.52 8.44 11.11
CA LEU A 62 10.73 7.46 10.38
C LEU A 62 9.50 8.08 9.70
N LEU A 63 8.89 9.09 10.33
CA LEU A 63 7.79 9.88 9.75
C LEU A 63 8.29 10.95 8.75
N GLY A 64 9.59 10.96 8.43
CA GLY A 64 10.21 11.97 7.58
C GLY A 64 10.41 13.33 8.26
N GLU A 65 10.14 13.42 9.57
CA GLU A 65 10.25 14.64 10.35
C GLU A 65 11.62 14.74 11.03
N HIS A 66 12.45 15.66 10.57
CA HIS A 66 13.77 15.87 11.17
C HIS A 66 14.27 17.30 10.92
N GLU A 67 15.09 17.85 11.83
CA GLU A 67 15.67 19.21 11.66
C GLU A 67 16.53 19.30 10.38
N LYS A 68 17.16 18.19 10.04
CA LYS A 68 17.93 17.99 8.80
C LYS A 68 17.10 17.19 7.82
N SER A 69 16.49 17.85 6.85
CA SER A 69 15.50 17.26 5.94
C SER A 69 16.07 16.08 5.15
N TYR A 70 17.34 16.18 4.73
CA TYR A 70 18.02 15.11 3.99
C TYR A 70 18.10 13.78 4.76
N LEU A 71 18.08 13.79 6.10
CA LEU A 71 18.10 12.54 6.88
C LEU A 71 16.76 11.81 6.76
N GLY A 72 15.65 12.53 6.86
CA GLY A 72 14.32 11.97 6.60
C GLY A 72 14.20 11.46 5.17
N GLN A 73 14.73 12.22 4.21
CA GLN A 73 14.69 11.87 2.77
C GLN A 73 15.49 10.61 2.40
N ILE A 74 16.49 10.22 3.19
CA ILE A 74 17.20 8.95 2.98
C ILE A 74 16.25 7.76 3.16
N ILE A 75 15.30 7.86 4.09
CA ILE A 75 14.34 6.80 4.43
C ILE A 75 13.01 7.01 3.69
N HIS A 76 12.62 8.27 3.48
CA HIS A 76 11.33 8.65 2.92
C HIS A 76 11.48 9.75 1.85
N SER A 77 11.62 9.37 0.58
CA SER A 77 11.64 10.32 -0.54
C SER A 77 11.24 9.68 -1.88
N ASP A 78 11.39 10.41 -2.98
CA ASP A 78 11.16 9.87 -4.33
C ASP A 78 12.24 8.85 -4.74
N ILE A 79 13.42 8.90 -4.09
CA ILE A 79 14.54 7.95 -4.20
C ILE A 79 15.09 7.73 -2.79
N ASP A 80 14.59 6.72 -2.10
CA ASP A 80 15.03 6.34 -0.76
C ASP A 80 15.62 4.93 -0.74
N ILE A 81 16.23 4.58 0.39
CA ILE A 81 16.87 3.27 0.58
C ILE A 81 15.86 2.12 0.62
N ASP A 82 14.62 2.39 1.04
CA ASP A 82 13.55 1.39 1.12
C ASP A 82 13.16 0.93 -0.29
N GLN A 83 12.92 1.87 -1.20
CA GLN A 83 12.67 1.60 -2.61
C GLN A 83 13.82 0.87 -3.29
N MET A 84 15.06 1.24 -2.99
CA MET A 84 16.23 0.54 -3.55
C MET A 84 16.28 -0.92 -3.10
N ASP A 85 15.93 -1.22 -1.85
CA ASP A 85 15.93 -2.58 -1.32
C ASP A 85 14.73 -3.39 -1.85
N TYR A 86 13.50 -2.92 -1.63
CA TYR A 86 12.31 -3.72 -1.94
C TYR A 86 12.19 -3.97 -3.44
N LEU A 87 12.53 -3.01 -4.31
CA LEU A 87 12.43 -3.21 -5.76
C LEU A 87 13.39 -4.31 -6.24
N LEU A 88 14.60 -4.36 -5.70
CA LEU A 88 15.58 -5.40 -6.02
C LEU A 88 15.20 -6.74 -5.40
N ARG A 89 14.80 -6.73 -4.13
CA ARG A 89 14.39 -7.91 -3.37
C ARG A 89 13.19 -8.57 -4.01
N ASP A 90 12.12 -7.82 -4.27
CA ASP A 90 10.90 -8.36 -4.84
C ASP A 90 11.11 -8.86 -6.27
N ALA A 91 11.86 -8.11 -7.10
CA ALA A 91 12.22 -8.59 -8.44
C ALA A 91 12.99 -9.91 -8.38
N HIS A 92 13.92 -10.06 -7.42
CA HIS A 92 14.66 -11.30 -7.21
C HIS A 92 13.75 -12.46 -6.78
N PHE A 93 12.91 -12.28 -5.75
CA PHE A 93 12.07 -13.35 -5.22
C PHE A 93 10.88 -13.71 -6.12
N THR A 94 10.37 -12.76 -6.91
CA THR A 94 9.31 -13.02 -7.89
C THR A 94 9.84 -13.54 -9.23
N GLY A 95 11.13 -13.35 -9.52
CA GLY A 95 11.77 -13.70 -10.80
C GLY A 95 11.39 -12.77 -11.95
N VAL A 96 10.77 -11.62 -11.66
CA VAL A 96 10.35 -10.66 -12.68
C VAL A 96 11.58 -9.88 -13.18
N ALA A 97 11.88 -10.02 -14.48
CA ALA A 97 13.02 -9.37 -15.11
C ALA A 97 12.67 -7.96 -15.61
N LEU A 98 13.01 -6.93 -14.82
CA LEU A 98 12.70 -5.52 -15.14
C LEU A 98 13.89 -4.72 -15.66
N GLY A 99 15.07 -5.35 -15.73
CA GLY A 99 16.36 -4.65 -15.77
C GLY A 99 16.99 -4.60 -14.38
N ARG A 100 18.26 -4.19 -14.31
CA ARG A 100 19.00 -4.06 -13.04
C ARG A 100 18.98 -2.60 -12.60
N VAL A 101 18.37 -2.32 -11.45
CA VAL A 101 18.52 -1.02 -10.77
C VAL A 101 19.98 -0.90 -10.30
N ASP A 102 20.67 0.16 -10.72
CA ASP A 102 22.06 0.41 -10.32
C ASP A 102 22.10 1.22 -9.01
N THR A 103 21.82 0.52 -7.90
CA THR A 103 21.83 1.11 -6.56
C THR A 103 23.21 1.61 -6.15
N ASP A 104 24.29 0.95 -6.60
CA ASP A 104 25.67 1.42 -6.37
C ASP A 104 25.91 2.79 -7.01
N ARG A 105 25.42 3.00 -8.24
CA ARG A 105 25.50 4.31 -8.91
C ARG A 105 24.64 5.35 -8.22
N LEU A 106 23.41 5.01 -7.81
CA LEU A 106 22.55 5.92 -7.04
C LEU A 106 23.26 6.39 -5.76
N MET A 107 23.74 5.45 -4.94
CA MET A 107 24.45 5.78 -3.69
C MET A 107 25.68 6.66 -3.88
N ARG A 108 26.41 6.49 -5.00
CA ARG A 108 27.58 7.33 -5.34
C ARG A 108 27.25 8.70 -5.91
N THR A 109 26.00 8.93 -6.32
CA THR A 109 25.56 10.17 -6.96
C THR A 109 24.55 10.95 -6.14
N LEU A 110 24.01 10.37 -5.07
CA LEU A 110 23.27 11.09 -4.04
C LEU A 110 24.23 11.99 -3.26
N THR A 111 23.80 13.23 -3.03
CA THR A 111 24.53 14.25 -2.28
C THR A 111 23.55 15.16 -1.55
N VAL A 112 24.07 16.04 -0.69
CA VAL A 112 23.25 16.99 0.06
C VAL A 112 23.49 18.39 -0.51
N SER A 113 22.41 19.11 -0.77
CA SER A 113 22.43 20.52 -1.20
C SER A 113 21.24 21.24 -0.59
N GLU A 114 21.47 22.40 0.04
CA GLU A 114 20.40 23.21 0.65
C GLU A 114 19.48 22.40 1.58
N ASP A 115 20.09 21.58 2.46
CA ASP A 115 19.41 20.65 3.39
C ASP A 115 18.57 19.53 2.75
N ASN A 116 18.62 19.39 1.42
CA ASN A 116 17.90 18.35 0.69
C ASN A 116 18.86 17.29 0.13
N LEU A 117 18.37 16.06 0.09
CA LEU A 117 18.95 14.96 -0.65
C LEU A 117 18.68 15.17 -2.14
N VAL A 118 19.75 15.31 -2.91
CA VAL A 118 19.71 15.59 -4.35
C VAL A 118 20.59 14.60 -5.10
N ILE A 119 20.30 14.39 -6.38
CA ILE A 119 21.14 13.55 -7.24
C ILE A 119 22.06 14.41 -8.10
N GLU A 120 23.33 14.06 -8.22
CA GLU A 120 24.22 14.71 -9.18
C GLU A 120 23.79 14.39 -10.62
N ARG A 121 24.00 15.31 -11.56
CA ARG A 121 23.66 15.13 -12.99
C ARG A 121 24.13 13.78 -13.58
N LYS A 122 25.29 13.28 -13.17
CA LYS A 122 25.85 11.98 -13.61
C LYS A 122 25.10 10.75 -13.06
N GLY A 123 24.10 10.94 -12.21
CA GLY A 123 23.25 9.90 -11.64
C GLY A 123 21.87 9.80 -12.29
N ILE A 124 21.53 10.69 -13.24
CA ILE A 124 20.22 10.75 -13.89
C ILE A 124 19.82 9.39 -14.47
N GLU A 125 20.73 8.70 -15.16
CA GLU A 125 20.42 7.41 -15.80
C GLU A 125 20.11 6.31 -14.77
N ALA A 126 20.75 6.37 -13.59
CA ALA A 126 20.47 5.42 -12.51
C ALA A 126 19.11 5.70 -11.86
N ALA A 127 18.74 6.98 -11.71
CA ALA A 127 17.41 7.39 -11.24
C ALA A 127 16.31 6.98 -12.23
N GLU A 128 16.53 7.19 -13.52
CA GLU A 128 15.63 6.72 -14.58
C GLU A 128 15.42 5.20 -14.53
N GLY A 129 16.50 4.44 -14.31
CA GLY A 129 16.44 2.99 -14.13
C GLY A 129 15.58 2.57 -12.94
N LEU A 130 15.75 3.23 -11.79
CA LEU A 130 14.93 2.99 -10.60
C LEU A 130 13.44 3.30 -10.85
N LEU A 131 13.13 4.47 -11.42
CA LEU A 131 11.76 4.87 -11.71
C LEU A 131 11.09 3.91 -12.70
N THR A 132 11.84 3.44 -13.70
CA THR A 132 11.36 2.46 -14.67
C THR A 132 11.06 1.13 -13.98
N ALA A 133 11.98 0.63 -13.15
CA ALA A 133 11.80 -0.60 -12.39
C ALA A 133 10.58 -0.49 -11.46
N ARG A 134 10.43 0.63 -10.74
CA ARG A 134 9.27 0.93 -9.90
C ARG A 134 7.97 0.85 -10.71
N ALA A 135 7.88 1.59 -11.81
CA ALA A 135 6.68 1.59 -12.66
C ALA A 135 6.33 0.18 -13.18
N LEU A 136 7.33 -0.62 -13.55
CA LEU A 136 7.13 -1.99 -14.00
C LEU A 136 6.69 -2.92 -12.85
N MET A 137 7.28 -2.83 -11.66
CA MET A 137 6.89 -3.59 -10.46
C MET A 137 5.43 -3.34 -10.09
N PHE A 138 4.99 -2.08 -10.08
CA PHE A 138 3.59 -1.72 -9.84
C PHE A 138 2.64 -2.41 -10.81
N SER A 139 2.99 -2.49 -12.10
CA SER A 139 2.14 -3.15 -13.09
C SER A 139 2.18 -4.68 -13.06
N SER A 140 3.36 -5.25 -12.82
CA SER A 140 3.62 -6.68 -13.02
C SER A 140 3.43 -7.52 -11.76
N VAL A 141 3.63 -6.91 -10.59
CA VAL A 141 3.63 -7.59 -9.29
C VAL A 141 2.56 -7.01 -8.38
N TYR A 142 2.69 -5.74 -7.96
CA TYR A 142 1.83 -5.17 -6.91
C TYR A 142 0.36 -5.10 -7.31
N PHE A 143 0.07 -4.63 -8.53
CA PHE A 143 -1.30 -4.63 -9.08
C PHE A 143 -1.55 -5.77 -10.05
N HIS A 144 -0.81 -6.89 -9.93
CA HIS A 144 -1.15 -8.08 -10.66
C HIS A 144 -2.54 -8.58 -10.24
N HIS A 145 -3.46 -8.68 -11.20
CA HIS A 145 -4.87 -8.95 -10.95
C HIS A 145 -5.14 -10.14 -10.01
N THR A 146 -4.35 -11.21 -10.09
CA THR A 146 -4.51 -12.38 -9.22
C THR A 146 -4.13 -12.07 -7.76
N THR A 147 -3.03 -11.35 -7.55
CA THR A 147 -2.56 -10.93 -6.22
C THR A 147 -3.55 -9.98 -5.59
N ARG A 148 -3.98 -8.98 -6.37
CA ARG A 148 -4.94 -7.97 -5.93
C ARG A 148 -6.31 -8.55 -5.57
N ILE A 149 -6.78 -9.57 -6.29
CA ILE A 149 -8.00 -10.29 -5.92
C ILE A 149 -7.83 -11.01 -4.59
N ALA A 150 -6.71 -11.70 -4.36
CA ALA A 150 -6.46 -12.40 -3.11
C ALA A 150 -6.35 -11.43 -1.92
N GLU A 151 -5.66 -10.30 -2.11
CA GLU A 151 -5.56 -9.21 -1.14
C GLU A 151 -6.93 -8.70 -0.73
N LEU A 152 -7.79 -8.35 -1.71
CA LEU A 152 -9.11 -7.82 -1.41
C LEU A 152 -10.06 -8.86 -0.81
N MET A 153 -9.91 -10.15 -1.17
CA MET A 153 -10.63 -11.23 -0.49
C MET A 153 -10.23 -11.33 0.98
N LEU A 154 -8.94 -11.17 1.30
CA LEU A 154 -8.46 -11.16 2.68
C LEU A 154 -8.94 -9.91 3.42
N ALA A 155 -8.81 -8.74 2.82
CA ALA A 155 -9.25 -7.48 3.40
C ALA A 155 -10.76 -7.48 3.73
N ASN A 156 -11.61 -7.98 2.82
CA ASN A 156 -13.04 -8.13 3.09
C ASN A 156 -13.33 -9.16 4.20
N ALA A 157 -12.55 -10.23 4.29
CA ALA A 157 -12.69 -11.22 5.37
C ALA A 157 -12.34 -10.63 6.74
N VAL A 158 -11.28 -9.81 6.80
CA VAL A 158 -10.86 -9.08 7.99
C VAL A 158 -11.91 -8.03 8.38
N ASP A 159 -12.37 -7.23 7.42
CA ASP A 159 -13.41 -6.22 7.65
C ASP A 159 -14.69 -6.86 8.21
N TYR A 160 -15.15 -7.97 7.62
CA TYR A 160 -16.29 -8.71 8.15
C TYR A 160 -16.06 -9.18 9.59
N ALA A 161 -14.87 -9.74 9.88
CA ALA A 161 -14.55 -10.21 11.21
C ALA A 161 -14.47 -9.07 12.25
N LEU A 162 -14.06 -7.86 11.83
CA LEU A 162 -14.01 -6.66 12.65
C LEU A 162 -15.40 -6.02 12.86
N SER A 163 -16.30 -6.13 11.87
CA SER A 163 -17.66 -5.60 11.96
C SER A 163 -18.59 -6.45 12.83
N GLU A 164 -18.27 -7.73 12.97
CA GLU A 164 -18.99 -8.69 13.81
C GLU A 164 -18.29 -8.86 15.17
N ASP A 165 -19.02 -9.30 16.20
CA ASP A 165 -18.45 -9.58 17.52
C ASP A 165 -17.64 -10.90 17.50
N THR A 166 -16.42 -10.86 16.96
CA THR A 166 -15.55 -12.02 16.76
C THR A 166 -14.25 -11.95 17.57
N VAL A 167 -13.39 -12.97 17.41
CA VAL A 167 -12.06 -13.03 18.04
C VAL A 167 -11.06 -12.02 17.47
N ILE A 168 -11.37 -11.42 16.32
CA ILE A 168 -10.58 -10.36 15.70
C ILE A 168 -11.24 -9.04 16.06
N THR A 169 -10.50 -8.17 16.73
CA THR A 169 -10.97 -6.88 17.21
C THR A 169 -10.03 -5.79 16.72
N LYS A 170 -10.50 -4.54 16.72
CA LYS A 170 -9.66 -3.38 16.36
C LYS A 170 -8.37 -3.31 17.19
N GLN A 171 -8.43 -3.75 18.45
CA GLN A 171 -7.32 -3.71 19.40
C GLN A 171 -6.25 -4.77 19.13
N ASN A 172 -6.62 -5.94 18.62
CA ASN A 172 -5.69 -7.05 18.44
C ASN A 172 -5.24 -7.25 16.98
N PHE A 173 -6.03 -6.80 16.00
CA PHE A 173 -5.79 -7.06 14.58
C PHE A 173 -4.38 -6.60 14.14
N CYS A 174 -3.99 -5.37 14.49
CA CYS A 174 -2.72 -4.77 14.03
C CYS A 174 -1.47 -5.36 14.69
N ARG A 175 -1.65 -6.40 15.51
CA ARG A 175 -0.58 -7.06 16.26
C ARG A 175 -0.41 -8.51 15.83
N MET A 176 -1.30 -9.01 14.99
CA MET A 176 -1.27 -10.37 14.49
C MET A 176 -0.24 -10.50 13.38
N SER A 177 0.51 -11.58 13.44
CA SER A 177 1.24 -12.11 12.28
C SER A 177 0.30 -12.73 11.26
N ASP A 178 0.81 -12.99 10.06
CA ASP A 178 0.10 -13.68 8.97
C ASP A 178 -0.52 -15.02 9.41
N GLU A 179 0.22 -15.79 10.23
CA GLU A 179 -0.22 -17.10 10.73
C GLU A 179 -1.40 -16.95 11.70
N GLU A 180 -1.26 -16.06 12.68
CA GLU A 180 -2.30 -15.81 13.69
C GLU A 180 -3.57 -15.25 13.04
N LEU A 181 -3.44 -14.32 12.10
CA LEU A 181 -4.56 -13.75 11.36
C LEU A 181 -5.28 -14.84 10.55
N SER A 182 -4.51 -15.68 9.84
CA SER A 182 -5.05 -16.79 9.05
C SER A 182 -5.79 -17.80 9.92
N GLU A 183 -5.23 -18.16 11.08
CA GLU A 183 -5.86 -19.07 12.02
C GLU A 183 -7.15 -18.49 12.60
N LYS A 184 -7.12 -17.23 13.05
CA LYS A 184 -8.29 -16.55 13.62
C LYS A 184 -9.41 -16.40 12.60
N LEU A 185 -9.11 -15.98 11.37
CA LEU A 185 -10.11 -15.93 10.28
C LEU A 185 -10.69 -17.33 9.99
N TYR A 186 -9.87 -18.37 10.05
CA TYR A 186 -10.34 -19.75 9.89
C TYR A 186 -11.24 -20.19 11.05
N SER A 187 -11.00 -19.71 12.27
CA SER A 187 -11.84 -20.01 13.44
C SER A 187 -13.24 -19.38 13.35
N VAL A 188 -13.38 -18.22 12.70
CA VAL A 188 -14.67 -17.54 12.51
C VAL A 188 -15.51 -18.28 11.45
N ASN A 189 -16.64 -18.85 11.87
CA ASN A 189 -17.54 -19.57 10.96
C ASN A 189 -18.11 -18.64 9.86
N GLY A 190 -18.52 -19.21 8.73
CA GLY A 190 -19.16 -18.47 7.65
C GLY A 190 -18.16 -17.82 6.70
N TYR A 191 -18.38 -16.53 6.41
CA TYR A 191 -17.68 -15.80 5.35
C TYR A 191 -16.15 -15.75 5.53
N PRO A 192 -15.59 -15.39 6.70
CA PRO A 192 -14.13 -15.31 6.88
C PRO A 192 -13.43 -16.65 6.64
N ARG A 193 -13.96 -17.75 7.22
CA ARG A 193 -13.44 -19.10 6.96
C ARG A 193 -13.51 -19.45 5.48
N GLU A 194 -14.59 -19.12 4.78
CA GLU A 194 -14.69 -19.38 3.34
C GLU A 194 -13.60 -18.64 2.57
N MET A 195 -13.38 -17.34 2.85
CA MET A 195 -12.38 -16.53 2.16
C MET A 195 -10.96 -17.04 2.38
N ILE A 196 -10.55 -17.29 3.63
CA ILE A 196 -9.20 -17.80 3.90
C ILE A 196 -8.99 -19.21 3.34
N THR A 197 -10.03 -20.05 3.34
CA THR A 197 -9.97 -21.39 2.71
C THR A 197 -9.80 -21.27 1.20
N ARG A 198 -10.53 -20.36 0.55
CA ARG A 198 -10.37 -20.08 -0.88
C ARG A 198 -8.97 -19.59 -1.21
N ILE A 199 -8.40 -18.67 -0.43
CA ILE A 199 -7.04 -18.17 -0.62
C ILE A 199 -6.03 -19.32 -0.48
N ARG A 200 -6.13 -20.11 0.60
CA ARG A 200 -5.26 -21.27 0.88
C ARG A 200 -5.23 -22.29 -0.26
N TYR A 201 -6.38 -22.57 -0.86
CA TYR A 201 -6.51 -23.52 -1.99
C TYR A 201 -6.59 -22.83 -3.36
N ARG A 202 -6.23 -21.54 -3.44
CA ARG A 202 -6.18 -20.72 -4.66
C ARG A 202 -7.48 -20.71 -5.47
N GLN A 203 -8.63 -20.85 -4.81
CA GLN A 203 -9.98 -20.73 -5.36
C GLN A 203 -10.47 -19.28 -5.35
N LEU A 204 -9.69 -18.41 -5.99
CA LEU A 204 -9.92 -16.96 -6.02
C LEU A 204 -11.13 -16.58 -6.86
N PHE A 205 -11.70 -15.41 -6.56
CA PHE A 205 -12.75 -14.80 -7.37
C PHE A 205 -12.25 -14.49 -8.79
N LYS A 206 -13.19 -14.25 -9.71
CA LYS A 206 -12.91 -13.91 -11.10
C LYS A 206 -13.52 -12.57 -11.45
N THR A 207 -12.95 -11.89 -12.42
CA THR A 207 -13.43 -10.58 -12.88
C THR A 207 -14.77 -10.73 -13.58
N ALA A 208 -15.80 -10.06 -13.05
CA ALA A 208 -17.13 -9.95 -13.66
C ALA A 208 -17.22 -8.69 -14.53
N TYR A 209 -16.65 -7.59 -14.05
CA TYR A 209 -16.64 -6.29 -14.72
C TYR A 209 -15.29 -5.60 -14.54
N ARG A 210 -14.86 -4.86 -15.56
CA ARG A 210 -13.65 -4.04 -15.53
C ARG A 210 -13.83 -2.83 -16.44
N GLU A 211 -13.51 -1.66 -15.91
CA GLU A 211 -13.38 -0.43 -16.67
C GLU A 211 -11.89 -0.13 -16.88
N GLU A 212 -11.47 0.07 -18.12
CA GLU A 212 -10.08 0.43 -18.43
C GLU A 212 -9.77 1.85 -17.96
N ARG A 213 -8.50 2.10 -17.64
CA ARG A 213 -8.09 3.43 -17.19
C ARG A 213 -8.21 4.45 -18.30
N ARG A 214 -8.71 5.63 -17.94
CA ARG A 214 -8.79 6.82 -18.78
C ARG A 214 -8.28 8.02 -18.01
N GLU A 215 -8.04 9.11 -18.73
CA GLU A 215 -7.75 10.39 -18.09
C GLU A 215 -9.00 10.86 -17.33
N LEU A 216 -8.79 11.25 -16.08
CA LEU A 216 -9.83 11.76 -15.19
C LEU A 216 -9.58 13.25 -14.97
N GLY A 217 -10.62 14.05 -15.15
CA GLY A 217 -10.57 15.46 -14.77
C GLY A 217 -10.40 15.63 -13.25
N PRO A 218 -9.96 16.80 -12.76
CA PRO A 218 -9.80 17.05 -11.33
C PRO A 218 -11.08 16.80 -10.51
N LYS A 219 -12.24 17.19 -11.05
CA LYS A 219 -13.54 16.95 -10.41
C LYS A 219 -13.90 15.47 -10.32
N GLU A 220 -13.62 14.70 -11.38
CA GLU A 220 -13.89 13.25 -11.37
C GLU A 220 -13.00 12.55 -10.34
N LYS A 221 -11.72 12.96 -10.22
CA LYS A 221 -10.83 12.45 -9.17
C LYS A 221 -11.38 12.74 -7.78
N GLU A 222 -11.81 13.97 -7.53
CA GLU A 222 -12.41 14.39 -6.26
C GLU A 222 -13.64 13.55 -5.93
N THR A 223 -14.57 13.41 -6.88
CA THR A 223 -15.76 12.57 -6.73
C THR A 223 -15.45 11.10 -6.46
N ILE A 224 -14.42 10.53 -7.10
CA ILE A 224 -13.98 9.16 -6.84
C ILE A 224 -13.44 9.03 -5.42
N ILE A 225 -12.64 9.99 -4.96
CA ILE A 225 -12.10 9.99 -3.59
C ILE A 225 -13.24 10.16 -2.59
N GLU A 226 -14.22 11.03 -2.84
CA GLU A 226 -15.38 11.20 -1.96
C GLU A 226 -16.23 9.93 -1.87
N ASN A 227 -16.48 9.26 -3.00
CA ASN A 227 -17.36 8.10 -3.06
C ASN A 227 -16.68 6.78 -2.65
N TYR A 228 -15.35 6.70 -2.76
CA TYR A 228 -14.61 5.45 -2.63
C TYR A 228 -13.38 5.54 -1.74
N GLY A 229 -13.11 6.71 -1.15
CA GLY A 229 -11.96 7.02 -0.29
C GLY A 229 -12.04 6.50 1.14
N GLU A 230 -13.21 6.01 1.55
CA GLU A 230 -13.38 5.26 2.81
C GLU A 230 -13.76 3.80 2.53
N TRP A 231 -13.27 2.87 3.36
CA TRP A 231 -13.54 1.44 3.17
C TRP A 231 -15.02 1.12 3.38
N HIS A 232 -15.69 1.84 4.28
CA HIS A 232 -17.13 1.72 4.45
C HIS A 232 -17.89 2.01 3.15
N SER A 233 -17.52 3.05 2.40
CA SER A 233 -18.16 3.42 1.13
C SER A 233 -17.95 2.35 0.05
N ILE A 234 -16.74 1.76 0.00
CA ILE A 234 -16.47 0.59 -0.85
C ILE A 234 -17.40 -0.57 -0.48
N ARG A 235 -17.51 -0.89 0.82
CA ARG A 235 -18.38 -1.98 1.32
C ARG A 235 -19.84 -1.76 0.95
N GLU A 236 -20.37 -0.55 1.15
CA GLU A 236 -21.76 -0.23 0.79
C GLU A 236 -22.01 -0.46 -0.70
N LYS A 237 -21.08 -0.03 -1.56
CA LYS A 237 -21.20 -0.25 -3.01
C LYS A 237 -21.13 -1.74 -3.38
N GLN A 238 -20.30 -2.52 -2.70
CA GLN A 238 -20.26 -3.99 -2.89
C GLN A 238 -21.61 -4.63 -2.52
N GLU A 239 -22.22 -4.21 -1.41
CA GLU A 239 -23.52 -4.70 -0.97
C GLU A 239 -24.63 -4.31 -1.94
N GLU A 240 -24.65 -3.06 -2.42
CA GLU A 240 -25.60 -2.59 -3.43
C GLU A 240 -25.55 -3.45 -4.71
N ILE A 241 -24.34 -3.72 -5.22
CA ILE A 241 -24.15 -4.58 -6.38
C ILE A 241 -24.60 -6.02 -6.09
N ALA A 242 -24.29 -6.54 -4.89
CA ALA A 242 -24.66 -7.90 -4.50
C ALA A 242 -26.18 -8.08 -4.39
N GLU A 243 -26.88 -7.14 -3.76
CA GLU A 243 -28.34 -7.14 -3.62
C GLU A 243 -29.01 -7.07 -5.00
N LYS A 244 -28.53 -6.18 -5.86
CA LYS A 244 -29.06 -6.04 -7.23
C LYS A 244 -28.80 -7.26 -8.11
N ALA A 245 -27.66 -7.93 -7.91
CA ALA A 245 -27.34 -9.18 -8.60
C ALA A 245 -28.07 -10.40 -8.03
N GLY A 246 -28.71 -10.29 -6.85
CA GLY A 246 -29.34 -11.41 -6.15
C GLY A 246 -28.33 -12.44 -5.64
N VAL A 247 -27.11 -12.01 -5.31
CA VAL A 247 -26.04 -12.88 -4.80
C VAL A 247 -25.84 -12.68 -3.30
N PRO A 248 -25.32 -13.69 -2.57
CA PRO A 248 -25.06 -13.55 -1.14
C PRO A 248 -24.10 -12.39 -0.82
N LYS A 249 -24.30 -11.74 0.34
CA LYS A 249 -23.38 -10.71 0.85
C LYS A 249 -21.95 -11.24 0.92
N GLY A 250 -20.98 -10.37 0.63
CA GLY A 250 -19.54 -10.70 0.57
C GLY A 250 -19.09 -11.44 -0.71
N MET A 251 -20.01 -11.82 -1.61
CA MET A 251 -19.65 -12.49 -2.88
C MET A 251 -19.33 -11.52 -4.02
N VAL A 252 -19.30 -10.22 -3.74
CA VAL A 252 -18.91 -9.16 -4.67
C VAL A 252 -17.78 -8.36 -4.02
N ILE A 253 -16.70 -8.18 -4.76
CA ILE A 253 -15.56 -7.37 -4.35
C ILE A 253 -15.36 -6.26 -5.37
N LEU A 254 -15.34 -5.02 -4.91
CA LEU A 254 -15.08 -3.82 -5.69
C LEU A 254 -13.63 -3.39 -5.45
N ASP A 255 -12.90 -3.13 -6.54
CA ASP A 255 -11.52 -2.65 -6.52
C ASP A 255 -11.44 -1.32 -7.28
N VAL A 256 -11.08 -0.26 -6.57
CA VAL A 256 -10.90 1.10 -7.09
C VAL A 256 -9.44 1.52 -6.82
N PRO A 257 -8.47 0.99 -7.59
CA PRO A 257 -7.06 1.06 -7.23
C PRO A 257 -6.47 2.49 -7.17
N ILE A 258 -7.11 3.47 -7.81
CA ILE A 258 -6.66 4.86 -7.76
C ILE A 258 -6.76 5.41 -6.33
N VAL A 259 -7.77 4.99 -5.56
CA VAL A 259 -7.93 5.38 -4.16
C VAL A 259 -6.80 4.77 -3.34
N ASP A 260 -6.61 3.45 -3.43
CA ASP A 260 -5.55 2.76 -2.71
C ASP A 260 -4.19 3.38 -3.00
N LEU A 261 -3.89 3.68 -4.27
CA LEU A 261 -2.62 4.32 -4.63
C LEU A 261 -2.43 5.70 -4.00
N LEU A 262 -3.48 6.52 -3.94
CA LEU A 262 -3.38 7.85 -3.34
C LEU A 262 -3.12 7.75 -1.83
N ILE A 263 -3.56 6.67 -1.19
CA ILE A 263 -3.43 6.46 0.25
C ILE A 263 -2.12 5.76 0.60
N SER A 264 -1.81 4.64 -0.06
CA SER A 264 -0.64 3.82 0.23
C SER A 264 0.63 4.35 -0.42
N GLU A 265 0.51 5.07 -1.55
CA GLU A 265 1.67 5.52 -2.32
C GLU A 265 1.46 6.90 -2.99
N PRO A 266 1.24 7.96 -2.19
CA PRO A 266 1.01 9.32 -2.70
C PRO A 266 2.23 9.88 -3.47
N ARG A 267 3.40 9.22 -3.39
CA ARG A 267 4.64 9.63 -4.06
C ARG A 267 4.65 9.29 -5.55
N ILE A 268 3.76 8.41 -6.06
CA ILE A 268 3.75 8.03 -7.49
C ILE A 268 3.53 9.23 -8.43
N GLU A 269 2.78 10.25 -8.00
CA GLU A 269 2.58 11.46 -8.82
C GLU A 269 3.79 12.42 -8.76
N LYS A 270 4.69 12.26 -7.77
CA LYS A 270 5.89 13.07 -7.59
C LYS A 270 7.07 12.44 -8.35
N VAL A 271 7.48 13.11 -9.42
CA VAL A 271 8.74 12.84 -10.14
C VAL A 271 9.67 14.06 -10.03
N GLY A 272 9.57 14.75 -8.90
CA GLY A 272 10.23 16.02 -8.62
C GLY A 272 11.62 15.85 -8.03
N ILE A 273 12.34 14.80 -8.41
CA ILE A 273 13.65 14.47 -7.85
C ILE A 273 14.62 15.62 -8.15
N PRO A 274 15.16 16.31 -7.13
CA PRO A 274 16.07 17.42 -7.34
C PRO A 274 17.42 16.92 -7.85
N VAL A 275 17.88 17.54 -8.94
CA VAL A 275 19.15 17.26 -9.61
C VAL A 275 20.09 18.43 -9.42
N LYS A 276 21.29 18.17 -8.90
CA LYS A 276 22.36 19.15 -8.78
C LYS A 276 23.08 19.32 -10.12
N THR A 277 23.06 20.55 -10.62
CA THR A 277 23.72 20.99 -11.85
C THR A 277 24.77 22.07 -11.54
N GLU A 278 25.57 22.45 -12.54
CA GLU A 278 26.54 23.56 -12.40
C GLU A 278 25.83 24.91 -12.19
N ASP A 279 24.63 25.07 -12.75
CA ASP A 279 23.80 26.29 -12.67
C ASP A 279 22.86 26.34 -11.45
N GLY A 280 22.93 25.34 -10.56
CA GLY A 280 22.07 25.21 -9.38
C GLY A 280 21.22 23.92 -9.38
N LEU A 281 20.10 23.94 -8.66
CA LEU A 281 19.17 22.81 -8.59
C LEU A 281 18.17 22.84 -9.75
N SER A 282 17.93 21.68 -10.37
CA SER A 282 16.90 21.44 -11.40
C SER A 282 16.06 20.22 -11.03
N SER A 283 15.00 19.90 -11.77
CA SER A 283 14.19 18.70 -11.55
C SER A 283 14.54 17.61 -12.57
N LEU A 284 14.51 16.35 -12.15
CA LEU A 284 14.68 15.21 -13.07
C LEU A 284 13.69 15.26 -14.24
N SER A 285 12.45 15.71 -13.97
CA SER A 285 11.41 15.85 -14.99
C SER A 285 11.75 16.86 -16.09
N ASP A 286 12.61 17.85 -15.80
CA ASP A 286 13.05 18.86 -16.79
C ASP A 286 14.23 18.35 -17.63
N MET A 287 14.97 17.36 -17.12
CA MET A 287 16.20 16.86 -17.72
C MET A 287 16.04 15.50 -18.40
N SER A 288 14.97 14.78 -18.09
CA SER A 288 14.66 13.46 -18.61
C SER A 288 13.31 13.47 -19.33
N THR A 289 13.27 12.96 -20.56
CA THR A 289 12.00 12.72 -21.27
C THR A 289 11.27 11.48 -20.75
N LEU A 290 11.99 10.57 -20.09
CA LEU A 290 11.43 9.33 -19.55
C LEU A 290 10.64 9.58 -18.26
N ALA A 291 11.13 10.46 -17.39
CA ALA A 291 10.48 10.79 -16.12
C ALA A 291 9.00 11.26 -16.29
N PRO A 292 8.68 12.23 -17.17
CA PRO A 292 7.29 12.61 -17.46
C PRO A 292 6.47 11.46 -18.06
N ALA A 293 7.03 10.67 -18.98
CA ALA A 293 6.34 9.54 -19.60
C ALA A 293 5.98 8.44 -18.59
N LEU A 294 6.83 8.20 -17.59
CA LEU A 294 6.55 7.26 -16.51
C LEU A 294 5.43 7.76 -15.59
N ARG A 295 5.34 9.07 -15.35
CA ARG A 295 4.22 9.69 -14.63
C ARG A 295 2.90 9.52 -15.39
N GLU A 296 2.91 9.70 -16.70
CA GLU A 296 1.74 9.53 -17.57
C GLU A 296 1.28 8.07 -17.71
N ARG A 297 2.18 7.10 -17.51
CA ARG A 297 1.89 5.66 -17.64
C ARG A 297 0.76 5.17 -16.72
N GLN A 298 0.39 5.93 -15.69
CA GLN A 298 -0.86 5.76 -14.93
C GLN A 298 -1.12 4.29 -14.53
N THR A 299 -0.23 3.71 -13.73
CA THR A 299 -0.42 2.37 -13.15
C THR A 299 -1.41 2.47 -11.98
N PRO A 300 -2.40 1.56 -11.82
CA PRO A 300 -2.70 0.38 -12.64
C PRO A 300 -3.56 0.71 -13.84
N ARG A 301 -3.66 -0.24 -14.78
CA ARG A 301 -4.29 -0.05 -16.11
C ARG A 301 -5.83 -0.05 -16.11
N TYR A 302 -6.48 -0.11 -14.97
CA TYR A 302 -7.94 -0.13 -14.86
C TYR A 302 -8.41 0.89 -13.83
N LEU A 303 -9.60 1.44 -14.06
CA LEU A 303 -10.23 2.41 -13.17
C LEU A 303 -11.00 1.70 -12.06
N VAL A 304 -11.80 0.71 -12.44
CA VAL A 304 -12.61 -0.10 -11.53
C VAL A 304 -12.57 -1.55 -11.97
N ARG A 305 -12.57 -2.46 -11.00
CA ARG A 305 -12.78 -3.89 -11.23
C ARG A 305 -13.76 -4.45 -10.22
N VAL A 306 -14.74 -5.21 -10.69
CA VAL A 306 -15.64 -5.99 -9.83
C VAL A 306 -15.38 -7.47 -10.02
N THR A 307 -15.23 -8.18 -8.91
CA THR A 307 -14.92 -9.61 -8.91
C THR A 307 -15.90 -10.39 -8.05
N SER A 308 -16.13 -11.65 -8.44
CA SER A 308 -17.12 -12.52 -7.80
C SER A 308 -16.75 -14.00 -8.03
N PRO A 309 -17.30 -14.97 -7.28
CA PRO A 309 -17.17 -16.38 -7.62
C PRO A 309 -17.60 -16.67 -9.07
N PRO A 310 -16.98 -17.65 -9.75
CA PRO A 310 -17.28 -17.98 -11.16
C PRO A 310 -18.77 -18.20 -11.47
N LYS A 311 -19.54 -18.71 -10.50
CA LYS A 311 -20.97 -18.99 -10.62
C LYS A 311 -21.87 -17.74 -10.68
N TYR A 312 -21.35 -16.56 -10.37
CA TYR A 312 -22.14 -15.31 -10.25
C TYR A 312 -21.72 -14.23 -11.25
N LEU A 313 -20.79 -14.53 -12.17
CA LEU A 313 -20.17 -13.50 -13.02
C LEU A 313 -21.17 -12.79 -13.93
N SER A 314 -22.15 -13.51 -14.48
CA SER A 314 -23.17 -12.94 -15.37
C SER A 314 -24.08 -11.93 -14.67
N GLU A 315 -24.58 -12.32 -13.51
CA GLU A 315 -25.51 -11.56 -12.69
C GLU A 315 -24.82 -10.32 -12.13
N VAL A 316 -23.60 -10.49 -11.59
CA VAL A 316 -22.79 -9.39 -11.07
C VAL A 316 -22.42 -8.42 -12.17
N LYS A 317 -21.99 -8.89 -13.35
CA LYS A 317 -21.67 -8.00 -14.47
C LYS A 317 -22.85 -7.10 -14.86
N LYS A 318 -24.05 -7.68 -14.96
CA LYS A 318 -25.26 -6.92 -15.30
C LYS A 318 -25.59 -5.87 -14.22
N ALA A 319 -25.59 -6.28 -12.95
CA ALA A 319 -25.86 -5.39 -11.83
C ALA A 319 -24.83 -4.25 -11.76
N THR A 320 -23.54 -4.56 -11.92
CA THR A 320 -22.45 -3.58 -11.91
C THR A 320 -22.62 -2.52 -12.98
N SER A 321 -22.94 -2.88 -14.22
CA SER A 321 -23.16 -1.89 -15.29
C SER A 321 -24.24 -0.89 -14.91
N GLU A 322 -25.34 -1.33 -14.31
CA GLU A 322 -26.44 -0.45 -13.94
C GLU A 322 -26.15 0.41 -12.68
N VAL A 323 -25.32 -0.08 -11.76
CA VAL A 323 -24.94 0.67 -10.53
C VAL A 323 -23.85 1.70 -10.84
N LEU A 324 -22.81 1.29 -11.57
CA LEU A 324 -21.63 2.14 -11.80
C LEU A 324 -21.83 3.17 -12.92
N GLU A 325 -22.75 2.96 -13.86
CA GLU A 325 -23.14 4.00 -14.84
C GLU A 325 -23.60 5.30 -14.15
N GLN A 326 -24.06 5.23 -12.90
CA GLN A 326 -24.47 6.40 -12.11
C GLN A 326 -23.31 7.04 -11.32
N SER A 327 -22.23 6.31 -11.06
CA SER A 327 -21.12 6.74 -10.19
C SER A 327 -19.88 7.23 -10.94
N PHE A 328 -19.72 6.85 -12.21
CA PHE A 328 -18.57 7.22 -13.06
C PHE A 328 -18.98 7.97 -14.35
N ALA A 329 -20.20 8.50 -14.38
CA ALA A 329 -20.66 9.36 -15.48
C ALA A 329 -19.84 10.67 -15.52
N PRO A 330 -19.38 11.10 -16.72
CA PRO A 330 -18.57 12.31 -16.89
C PRO A 330 -19.31 13.62 -16.57
#